data_AF-D9QTC9-F1
#
_entry.id   AF-D9QTC9-F1
#
_cell.length_a   1.000
_cell.length_b   1.000
_cell.length_c   1.000
_cell.angle_alpha   90.00
_cell.angle_beta   90.00
_cell.angle_gamma   90.00
#
_symmetry.space_group_name_H-M   'P 1'
#
loop_
_entity.id
_entity.type
_entity.pdbx_description
1 polymer ?
#
loop_
_entity_poly.entity_id
_entity_poly.type
_entity_poly.pdbx_seq_one_letter_code
_entity_poly.pdbx_strand_id
1 'polypeptide(L)'
;MSKKAVVFILLIMLLVIVSSGVSLAAQNQKSGWWSPYIGRFNGQWDLSVGTHVWNDHLDLRNLQLRGNMDLAPGLRANMVLRSNEKFDTVDGFDPTFDELYLEKYGFHYGELGTLSASLKVGNMRYLRFPEPDLISLFDQVPGTEDLRFDDAETGYRGEMLTIEYDSKYGLGYHGTGINWDFGSERSGSNLIENYVFYRDKLGKLDLEARAGELQLRHPGGPVERGGRPYHLGRSGPGYSLYLGGNWRGYKAGLLYESIEDEKYDERDTRTGIMVRFAFSKITELLGKVRFDYTRSPEGFVAHIPLLKGRLGDIREEPPENAELVGEIKAERVTTYWQNGQSRNYYEHRLSHWGETGGQDTIVVAETKPWHLRVEALVSPHTSVTSWEEAKEWESDRQGPAQLTQLVTYKFYKVKND
;
A
#
# COMPACT_ATOMS: atom_id res chain seq x y z
N MET A 1 11.34 -19.73 22.19
CA MET A 1 11.87 -20.53 21.06
C MET A 1 13.25 -21.07 21.42
N SER A 2 13.53 -22.38 21.25
CA SER A 2 14.84 -22.91 21.65
C SER A 2 15.95 -22.38 20.71
N LYS A 3 17.16 -22.12 21.25
CA LYS A 3 18.33 -21.68 20.46
C LYS A 3 18.59 -22.55 19.21
N LYS A 4 18.12 -23.79 19.21
CA LYS A 4 18.23 -24.74 18.09
C LYS A 4 17.36 -24.36 16.88
N ALA A 5 16.20 -23.72 17.10
CA ALA A 5 15.32 -23.29 16.00
C ALA A 5 15.91 -22.09 15.23
N VAL A 6 16.52 -21.13 15.92
CA VAL A 6 17.20 -19.97 15.31
C VAL A 6 18.38 -20.43 14.45
N VAL A 7 19.17 -21.37 14.96
CA VAL A 7 20.31 -21.96 14.22
C VAL A 7 19.84 -22.72 12.98
N PHE A 8 18.72 -23.45 13.08
CA PHE A 8 18.17 -24.20 11.94
C PHE A 8 17.64 -23.28 10.83
N ILE A 9 16.99 -22.17 11.20
CA ILE A 9 16.53 -21.15 10.24
C ILE A 9 17.72 -20.47 9.55
N LEU A 10 18.77 -20.11 10.31
CA LEU A 10 20.00 -19.53 9.73
C LEU A 10 20.70 -20.50 8.78
N LEU A 11 20.71 -21.80 9.09
CA LEU A 11 21.28 -22.83 8.22
C LEU A 11 20.46 -23.01 6.93
N ILE A 12 19.13 -22.93 7.01
CA ILE A 12 18.25 -22.97 5.82
C ILE A 12 18.47 -21.71 4.97
N MET A 13 18.54 -20.52 5.56
CA MET A 13 18.86 -19.29 4.82
C MET A 13 20.22 -19.39 4.13
N LEU A 14 21.25 -19.89 4.82
CA LEU A 14 22.58 -20.10 4.24
C LEU A 14 22.54 -21.12 3.08
N LEU A 15 21.75 -22.19 3.21
CA LEU A 15 21.59 -23.19 2.15
C LEU A 15 20.85 -22.63 0.92
N VAL A 16 19.84 -21.79 1.14
CA VAL A 16 19.07 -21.13 0.07
C VAL A 16 19.98 -20.13 -0.67
N ILE A 17 20.77 -19.34 0.06
CA ILE A 17 21.76 -18.40 -0.51
C ILE A 17 22.80 -19.13 -1.38
N VAL A 18 23.26 -20.32 -0.96
CA VAL A 18 24.26 -21.10 -1.71
C VAL A 18 23.65 -21.87 -2.89
N SER A 19 22.33 -22.11 -2.89
CA SER A 19 21.64 -22.89 -3.94
C SER A 19 20.89 -22.05 -4.99
N SER A 20 20.73 -20.75 -4.78
CA SER A 20 20.20 -19.81 -5.77
C SER A 20 21.24 -19.47 -6.86
N GLY A 21 21.50 -20.45 -7.72
CA GLY A 21 22.16 -20.26 -9.01
C GLY A 21 21.28 -19.43 -9.95
N VAL A 22 21.72 -18.19 -10.19
CA VAL A 22 21.32 -17.19 -11.19
C VAL A 22 20.24 -17.61 -12.20
N SER A 23 19.12 -16.88 -12.20
CA SER A 23 18.54 -16.38 -13.45
C SER A 23 17.53 -15.26 -13.18
N LEU A 24 17.89 -14.02 -13.48
CA LEU A 24 16.92 -12.94 -13.69
C LEU A 24 17.43 -12.04 -14.80
N ALA A 25 16.62 -11.93 -15.85
CA ALA A 25 16.84 -11.04 -16.97
C ALA A 25 16.94 -9.60 -16.47
N ALA A 26 18.15 -9.04 -16.51
CA ALA A 26 18.33 -7.60 -16.32
C ALA A 26 17.58 -6.89 -17.46
N GLN A 27 16.52 -6.17 -17.11
CA GLN A 27 15.95 -5.18 -18.01
C GLN A 27 17.07 -4.18 -18.36
N ASN A 28 17.32 -3.96 -19.66
CA ASN A 28 18.26 -2.96 -20.18
C ASN A 28 17.75 -1.53 -19.87
N GLN A 29 17.62 -1.17 -18.60
CA GLN A 29 17.45 0.22 -18.17
C GLN A 29 18.85 0.85 -18.10
N LYS A 30 18.99 2.03 -18.70
CA LYS A 30 20.23 2.81 -18.57
C LYS A 30 20.43 3.16 -17.10
N SER A 31 21.65 2.99 -16.61
CA SER A 31 22.03 3.35 -15.24
C SER A 31 21.75 4.84 -14.99
N GLY A 32 21.21 5.17 -13.81
CA GLY A 32 20.95 6.54 -13.38
C GLY A 32 19.57 6.77 -12.78
N TRP A 33 19.27 8.05 -12.53
CA TRP A 33 18.00 8.48 -11.95
C TRP A 33 16.88 8.54 -12.98
N TRP A 34 15.77 7.93 -12.64
CA TRP A 34 14.47 8.13 -13.24
C TRP A 34 13.57 8.90 -12.27
N SER A 35 13.04 10.03 -12.76
CA SER A 35 12.03 10.84 -12.06
C SER A 35 10.72 10.71 -12.82
N PRO A 36 9.77 9.87 -12.36
CA PRO A 36 8.54 9.60 -13.10
C PRO A 36 7.75 10.88 -13.39
N TYR A 37 7.21 10.99 -14.60
CA TYR A 37 6.51 12.19 -15.03
C TYR A 37 5.56 11.91 -16.20
N ILE A 38 4.31 12.33 -16.09
CA ILE A 38 3.29 12.23 -17.16
C ILE A 38 2.88 13.59 -17.74
N GLY A 39 3.57 14.68 -17.38
CA GLY A 39 3.26 16.03 -17.83
C GLY A 39 2.77 16.93 -16.70
N ARG A 40 2.86 18.25 -16.91
CA ARG A 40 2.56 19.23 -15.86
C ARG A 40 1.05 19.32 -15.67
N PHE A 41 0.59 19.17 -14.43
CA PHE A 41 -0.81 19.09 -14.03
C PHE A 41 -1.56 17.91 -14.66
N ASN A 42 -0.84 16.96 -15.26
CA ASN A 42 -1.43 15.73 -15.78
C ASN A 42 -1.71 14.79 -14.62
N GLY A 43 -2.90 14.22 -14.61
CA GLY A 43 -3.33 13.39 -13.50
C GLY A 43 -4.75 12.88 -13.66
N GLN A 44 -5.38 12.58 -12.54
CA GLN A 44 -6.78 12.19 -12.51
C GLN A 44 -7.48 12.57 -11.22
N TRP A 45 -8.81 12.50 -11.27
CA TRP A 45 -9.66 12.62 -10.10
C TRP A 45 -10.84 11.64 -10.19
N ASP A 46 -11.36 11.25 -9.04
CA ASP A 46 -12.62 10.51 -8.93
C ASP A 46 -13.47 10.98 -7.75
N LEU A 47 -14.77 11.05 -7.98
CA LEU A 47 -15.78 11.29 -6.97
C LEU A 47 -16.53 9.99 -6.74
N SER A 48 -16.64 9.58 -5.48
CA SER A 48 -17.29 8.32 -5.14
C SER A 48 -17.95 8.41 -3.76
N VAL A 49 -18.91 7.52 -3.51
CA VAL A 49 -19.65 7.46 -2.24
C VAL A 49 -19.57 6.05 -1.67
N GLY A 50 -19.30 5.96 -0.37
CA GLY A 50 -19.37 4.71 0.38
C GLY A 50 -20.82 4.30 0.66
N THR A 51 -21.09 3.02 0.57
CA THR A 51 -22.38 2.42 0.90
C THR A 51 -22.15 1.25 1.84
N HIS A 52 -22.96 1.14 2.89
CA HIS A 52 -22.97 -0.01 3.78
C HIS A 52 -24.35 -0.63 3.76
N VAL A 53 -24.42 -1.89 3.35
CA VAL A 53 -25.66 -2.67 3.34
C VAL A 53 -25.62 -3.66 4.50
N TRP A 54 -26.55 -3.46 5.43
CA TRP A 54 -26.84 -4.37 6.53
C TRP A 54 -27.92 -5.36 6.12
N ASN A 55 -28.21 -6.30 7.02
CA ASN A 55 -29.37 -7.18 6.88
C ASN A 55 -30.71 -6.43 6.98
N ASP A 56 -30.75 -5.26 7.61
CA ASP A 56 -31.98 -4.51 7.93
C ASP A 56 -32.02 -3.06 7.42
N HIS A 57 -30.86 -2.43 7.12
CA HIS A 57 -30.80 -1.07 6.59
C HIS A 57 -29.67 -0.85 5.57
N LEU A 58 -29.66 0.33 4.96
CA LEU A 58 -28.62 0.78 4.03
C LEU A 58 -28.22 2.20 4.39
N ASP A 59 -26.91 2.41 4.54
CA ASP A 59 -26.33 3.74 4.79
C ASP A 59 -25.49 4.21 3.61
N LEU A 60 -25.64 5.48 3.26
CA LEU A 60 -24.72 6.21 2.41
C LEU A 60 -23.78 7.02 3.30
N ARG A 61 -22.47 6.93 3.05
CA ARG A 61 -21.44 7.59 3.86
C ARG A 61 -20.24 7.98 3.00
N ASN A 62 -19.46 8.94 3.47
CA ASN A 62 -18.16 9.29 2.89
C ASN A 62 -18.23 9.61 1.39
N LEU A 63 -18.94 10.68 1.02
CA LEU A 63 -18.72 11.27 -0.30
C LEU A 63 -17.27 11.76 -0.35
N GLN A 64 -16.50 11.26 -1.30
CA GLN A 64 -15.05 11.44 -1.34
C GLN A 64 -14.61 11.84 -2.73
N LEU A 65 -13.89 12.96 -2.79
CA LEU A 65 -13.15 13.41 -3.97
C LEU A 65 -11.68 13.05 -3.79
N ARG A 66 -11.15 12.23 -4.68
CA ARG A 66 -9.76 11.79 -4.70
C ARG A 66 -9.09 12.36 -5.93
N GLY A 67 -7.80 12.66 -5.83
CA GLY A 67 -7.05 13.18 -6.97
C GLY A 67 -5.55 13.02 -6.81
N ASN A 68 -4.88 12.87 -7.95
CA ASN A 68 -3.43 12.88 -8.04
C ASN A 68 -3.02 13.58 -9.32
N MET A 69 -1.97 14.41 -9.26
CA MET A 69 -1.43 15.10 -10.43
C MET A 69 0.08 15.30 -10.31
N ASP A 70 0.76 15.21 -11.45
CA ASP A 70 2.19 15.52 -11.55
C ASP A 70 2.38 17.04 -11.65
N LEU A 71 3.34 17.58 -10.91
CA LEU A 71 3.68 19.01 -10.91
C LEU A 71 5.00 19.28 -11.64
N ALA A 72 5.95 18.35 -11.53
CA ALA A 72 7.25 18.36 -12.18
C ALA A 72 7.81 16.92 -12.20
N PRO A 73 8.94 16.64 -12.89
CA PRO A 73 9.51 15.30 -12.86
C PRO A 73 9.78 14.78 -11.45
N GLY A 74 9.18 13.64 -11.11
CA GLY A 74 9.23 13.03 -9.80
C GLY A 74 8.56 13.84 -8.70
N LEU A 75 7.76 14.86 -9.00
CA LEU A 75 7.03 15.67 -8.03
C LEU A 75 5.54 15.63 -8.33
N ARG A 76 4.73 15.20 -7.38
CA ARG A 76 3.27 15.11 -7.52
C ARG A 76 2.54 15.63 -6.29
N ALA A 77 1.26 15.95 -6.48
CA ALA A 77 0.31 16.23 -5.41
C ALA A 77 -0.71 15.10 -5.31
N ASN A 78 -1.07 14.74 -4.09
CA ASN A 78 -2.13 13.77 -3.79
C ASN A 78 -3.17 14.40 -2.88
N MET A 79 -4.45 14.10 -3.12
CA MET A 79 -5.54 14.56 -2.28
C MET A 79 -6.61 13.48 -2.09
N VAL A 80 -7.14 13.46 -0.89
CA VAL A 80 -8.36 12.76 -0.52
C VAL A 80 -9.19 13.70 0.34
N LEU A 81 -10.26 14.24 -0.23
CA LEU A 81 -11.22 15.13 0.43
C LEU A 81 -12.50 14.34 0.71
N ARG A 82 -12.99 14.37 1.94
CA ARG A 82 -14.31 13.82 2.31
C ARG A 82 -15.29 14.96 2.56
N SER A 83 -16.57 14.70 2.35
CA SER A 83 -17.63 15.68 2.60
C SER A 83 -17.89 15.97 4.07
N ASN A 84 -17.61 15.01 4.96
CA ASN A 84 -17.93 15.05 6.38
C ASN A 84 -16.82 14.43 7.21
N GLU A 85 -16.59 14.99 8.39
CA GLU A 85 -15.64 14.47 9.36
C GLU A 85 -16.11 13.14 9.98
N LYS A 86 -17.41 12.97 10.20
CA LYS A 86 -17.99 11.84 10.94
C LYS A 86 -18.11 10.54 10.14
N PHE A 87 -18.24 9.45 10.89
CA PHE A 87 -18.19 8.06 10.41
C PHE A 87 -19.36 7.63 9.50
N ASP A 88 -20.61 7.93 9.89
CA ASP A 88 -21.83 7.42 9.24
C ASP A 88 -22.79 8.55 8.83
N THR A 89 -22.32 9.51 8.02
CA THR A 89 -23.22 10.52 7.46
C THR A 89 -22.73 11.09 6.13
N VAL A 90 -23.66 11.26 5.19
CA VAL A 90 -23.53 12.20 4.05
C VAL A 90 -24.21 13.53 4.34
N ASP A 91 -25.03 13.60 5.39
CA ASP A 91 -25.72 14.80 5.83
C ASP A 91 -24.78 15.72 6.61
N GLY A 92 -24.88 17.02 6.35
CA GLY A 92 -23.86 18.00 6.71
C GLY A 92 -22.88 18.23 5.56
N PHE A 93 -22.22 19.39 5.58
CA PHE A 93 -21.14 19.69 4.66
C PHE A 93 -20.01 20.35 5.45
N ASP A 94 -19.07 19.53 5.89
CA ASP A 94 -17.87 19.94 6.62
C ASP A 94 -16.66 19.23 6.01
N PRO A 95 -16.16 19.72 4.85
CA PRO A 95 -15.21 18.98 4.06
C PRO A 95 -13.83 18.93 4.70
N THR A 96 -13.25 17.73 4.82
CA THR A 96 -11.96 17.51 5.48
C THR A 96 -11.01 16.72 4.59
N PHE A 97 -9.73 17.11 4.59
CA PHE A 97 -8.68 16.36 3.91
C PHE A 97 -8.20 15.19 4.76
N ASP A 98 -8.59 13.98 4.40
CA ASP A 98 -8.01 12.76 4.95
C ASP A 98 -6.55 12.60 4.53
N GLU A 99 -6.24 13.01 3.30
CA GLU A 99 -4.88 13.13 2.77
C GLU A 99 -4.75 14.42 1.95
N LEU A 100 -3.65 15.13 2.15
CA LEU A 100 -3.21 16.23 1.29
C LEU A 100 -1.71 16.37 1.46
N TYR A 101 -0.95 15.95 0.45
CA TYR A 101 0.50 15.99 0.51
C TYR A 101 1.13 16.21 -0.87
N LEU A 102 2.33 16.77 -0.84
CA LEU A 102 3.26 16.78 -1.96
C LEU A 102 4.24 15.62 -1.81
N GLU A 103 4.60 14.98 -2.91
CA GLU A 103 5.57 13.88 -2.91
C GLU A 103 6.63 14.11 -3.96
N LYS A 104 7.89 14.20 -3.53
CA LYS A 104 9.08 14.15 -4.39
C LYS A 104 9.67 12.74 -4.33
N TYR A 105 9.76 12.05 -5.45
CA TYR A 105 10.20 10.67 -5.50
C TYR A 105 10.97 10.32 -6.79
N GLY A 106 11.74 9.25 -6.73
CA GLY A 106 12.51 8.77 -7.86
C GLY A 106 13.19 7.42 -7.61
N PHE A 107 13.74 6.88 -8.70
CA PHE A 107 14.40 5.58 -8.72
C PHE A 107 15.78 5.74 -9.34
N HIS A 108 16.82 5.22 -8.71
CA HIS A 108 18.15 5.13 -9.27
C HIS A 108 18.45 3.67 -9.62
N TYR A 109 18.55 3.38 -10.92
CA TYR A 109 18.89 2.06 -11.43
C TYR A 109 20.41 1.90 -11.49
N GLY A 110 20.95 0.90 -10.80
CA GLY A 110 22.37 0.55 -10.82
C GLY A 110 22.62 -0.92 -11.17
N GLU A 111 23.88 -1.30 -11.35
CA GLU A 111 24.27 -2.67 -11.75
C GLU A 111 23.99 -3.75 -10.69
N LEU A 112 23.91 -3.33 -9.42
CA LEU A 112 23.73 -4.22 -8.27
C LEU A 112 22.31 -4.18 -7.69
N GLY A 113 21.52 -3.17 -8.04
CA GLY A 113 20.20 -2.98 -7.46
C GLY A 113 19.57 -1.63 -7.80
N THR A 114 18.38 -1.40 -7.26
CA THR A 114 17.60 -0.16 -7.41
C THR A 114 17.50 0.54 -6.06
N LEU A 115 17.87 1.82 -6.03
CA LEU A 115 17.60 2.71 -4.89
C LEU A 115 16.33 3.50 -5.19
N SER A 116 15.34 3.43 -4.32
CA SER A 116 14.09 4.15 -4.40
C SER A 116 14.03 5.13 -3.23
N ALA A 117 13.67 6.40 -3.50
CA ALA A 117 13.48 7.39 -2.44
C ALA A 117 12.21 8.20 -2.68
N SER A 118 11.50 8.51 -1.60
CA SER A 118 10.31 9.38 -1.61
C SER A 118 10.31 10.28 -0.37
N LEU A 119 10.08 11.57 -0.58
CA LEU A 119 9.82 12.57 0.45
C LEU A 119 8.40 13.07 0.28
N LYS A 120 7.55 12.82 1.28
CA LYS A 120 6.16 13.30 1.35
C LYS A 120 6.06 14.42 2.38
N VAL A 121 5.35 15.50 2.05
CA VAL A 121 5.16 16.65 2.93
C VAL A 121 3.67 16.99 2.99
N GLY A 122 3.06 16.94 4.18
CA GLY A 122 1.65 17.24 4.40
C GLY A 122 0.97 16.26 5.36
N ASN A 123 -0.26 15.84 5.04
CA ASN A 123 -1.00 14.81 5.76
C ASN A 123 -1.15 13.57 4.86
N MET A 124 -0.63 12.42 5.29
CA MET A 124 -0.62 11.17 4.53
C MET A 124 -1.00 9.98 5.41
N ARG A 125 -1.53 8.92 4.80
CA ARG A 125 -1.89 7.67 5.48
C ARG A 125 -1.07 6.49 5.00
N TYR A 126 -0.07 6.71 4.17
CA TYR A 126 0.75 5.64 3.61
C TYR A 126 2.21 5.81 3.90
N LEU A 127 2.77 4.78 4.51
CA LEU A 127 4.21 4.66 4.69
C LEU A 127 4.90 4.13 3.44
N ARG A 128 4.24 3.25 2.68
CA ARG A 128 4.96 2.43 1.70
C ARG A 128 5.38 3.26 0.48
N PHE A 129 6.66 3.14 0.19
CA PHE A 129 7.30 3.52 -1.06
C PHE A 129 8.49 2.58 -1.27
N PRO A 130 8.72 2.01 -2.47
CA PRO A 130 7.96 2.18 -3.71
C PRO A 130 6.62 1.40 -3.75
N GLU A 131 6.51 0.26 -4.42
CA GLU A 131 5.32 -0.61 -4.35
C GLU A 131 5.39 -1.43 -3.05
N PRO A 132 4.27 -1.64 -2.33
CA PRO A 132 4.25 -2.52 -1.17
C PRO A 132 4.68 -3.96 -1.53
N ASP A 133 5.56 -4.53 -0.71
CA ASP A 133 5.94 -5.93 -0.77
C ASP A 133 4.90 -6.85 -0.10
N LEU A 134 5.17 -8.17 -0.04
CA LEU A 134 4.17 -9.16 0.39
C LEU A 134 3.85 -9.06 1.87
N ILE A 135 4.84 -8.84 2.73
CA ILE A 135 4.57 -8.67 4.17
C ILE A 135 3.84 -7.33 4.37
N SER A 136 4.14 -6.30 3.58
CA SER A 136 3.49 -5.01 3.74
C SER A 136 2.03 -4.95 3.34
N LEU A 137 1.53 -5.94 2.61
CA LEU A 137 0.10 -6.07 2.36
C LEU A 137 -0.69 -6.39 3.64
N PHE A 138 -0.04 -6.98 4.65
CA PHE A 138 -0.66 -7.22 5.96
C PHE A 138 -0.70 -5.96 6.81
N ASP A 139 0.15 -4.97 6.53
CA ASP A 139 0.25 -3.77 7.35
C ASP A 139 -1.08 -3.04 7.34
N GLN A 140 -1.50 -2.66 8.54
CA GLN A 140 -2.73 -1.92 8.71
C GLN A 140 -2.58 -0.57 8.04
N VAL A 141 -3.50 -0.25 7.13
CA VAL A 141 -3.70 1.16 6.76
C VAL A 141 -4.14 1.93 8.00
N PRO A 142 -3.78 3.20 8.15
CA PRO A 142 -4.10 3.93 9.36
C PRO A 142 -5.60 3.96 9.57
N GLY A 143 -6.00 3.58 10.79
CA GLY A 143 -7.38 3.25 11.13
C GLY A 143 -8.40 4.39 11.05
N THR A 144 -9.53 4.18 11.71
CA THR A 144 -10.72 5.06 11.65
C THR A 144 -11.07 5.67 13.00
N GLU A 145 -10.14 5.61 13.96
CA GLU A 145 -10.31 6.04 15.34
C GLU A 145 -10.55 7.55 15.42
N ASP A 146 -9.88 8.33 14.58
CA ASP A 146 -10.08 9.79 14.43
C ASP A 146 -11.50 10.16 13.97
N LEU A 147 -12.27 9.21 13.44
CA LEU A 147 -13.68 9.44 13.07
C LEU A 147 -14.64 9.21 14.23
N ARG A 148 -14.15 8.64 15.34
CA ARG A 148 -14.95 8.23 16.51
C ARG A 148 -14.51 8.93 17.79
N PHE A 149 -13.25 9.35 17.86
CA PHE A 149 -12.64 9.94 19.04
C PHE A 149 -11.90 11.22 18.64
N ASP A 150 -12.29 12.35 19.21
CA ASP A 150 -11.75 13.68 18.89
C ASP A 150 -10.24 13.81 19.23
N ASP A 151 -9.72 12.95 20.10
CA ASP A 151 -8.31 12.93 20.52
C ASP A 151 -7.45 11.89 19.78
N ALA A 152 -8.02 11.16 18.81
CA ALA A 152 -7.30 10.20 18.00
C ALA A 152 -6.81 10.83 16.69
N GLU A 153 -5.54 10.62 16.36
CA GLU A 153 -4.99 11.01 15.06
C GLU A 153 -4.51 9.77 14.30
N THR A 154 -5.09 9.51 13.13
CA THR A 154 -4.72 8.36 12.29
C THR A 154 -3.89 8.76 11.07
N GLY A 155 -3.67 10.06 10.82
CA GLY A 155 -2.79 10.54 9.75
C GLY A 155 -1.34 10.78 10.21
N TYR A 156 -0.38 10.50 9.34
CA TYR A 156 0.99 10.98 9.45
C TYR A 156 1.03 12.43 8.94
N ARG A 157 1.19 13.39 9.85
CA ARG A 157 1.23 14.83 9.55
C ARG A 157 2.65 15.34 9.73
N GLY A 158 3.36 15.59 8.63
CA GLY A 158 4.79 15.86 8.70
C GLY A 158 5.52 15.81 7.37
N GLU A 159 6.85 15.72 7.50
CA GLU A 159 7.79 15.45 6.42
C GLU A 159 8.27 13.99 6.56
N MET A 160 7.83 13.11 5.66
CA MET A 160 8.15 11.69 5.70
C MET A 160 9.13 11.33 4.60
N LEU A 161 10.27 10.78 4.98
CA LEU A 161 11.28 10.25 4.08
C LEU A 161 11.25 8.73 4.12
N THR A 162 11.02 8.12 2.96
CA THR A 162 11.11 6.67 2.75
C THR A 162 12.22 6.37 1.75
N ILE A 163 13.09 5.43 2.10
CA ILE A 163 14.18 4.95 1.26
C ILE A 163 14.14 3.42 1.24
N GLU A 164 14.26 2.85 0.05
CA GLU A 164 14.40 1.40 -0.13
C GLU A 164 15.54 1.11 -1.11
N TYR A 165 16.45 0.21 -0.75
CA TYR A 165 17.43 -0.36 -1.65
C TYR A 165 17.13 -1.84 -1.87
N ASP A 166 16.87 -2.23 -3.11
CA ASP A 166 16.60 -3.61 -3.52
C ASP A 166 17.74 -4.12 -4.41
N SER A 167 18.48 -5.13 -3.94
CA SER A 167 19.56 -5.73 -4.73
C SER A 167 19.06 -6.82 -5.65
N LYS A 168 19.79 -7.07 -6.75
CA LYS A 168 19.49 -8.20 -7.66
C LYS A 168 19.62 -9.59 -7.02
N TYR A 169 20.12 -9.67 -5.77
CA TYR A 169 20.29 -10.90 -5.01
C TYR A 169 19.14 -11.13 -4.01
N GLY A 170 18.11 -10.28 -4.02
CA GLY A 170 16.96 -10.36 -3.12
C GLY A 170 17.19 -9.78 -1.73
N LEU A 171 18.43 -9.42 -1.38
CA LEU A 171 18.74 -8.69 -0.15
C LEU A 171 18.48 -7.20 -0.34
N GLY A 172 17.95 -6.55 0.68
CA GLY A 172 17.71 -5.11 0.64
C GLY A 172 17.59 -4.46 2.00
N TYR A 173 17.35 -3.16 1.96
CA TYR A 173 17.21 -2.29 3.13
C TYR A 173 16.02 -1.37 2.93
N HIS A 174 15.23 -1.18 3.97
CA HIS A 174 14.12 -0.23 4.00
C HIS A 174 14.25 0.67 5.23
N GLY A 175 14.01 1.96 5.04
CA GLY A 175 13.93 2.94 6.11
C GLY A 175 12.82 3.95 5.86
N THR A 176 12.00 4.19 6.88
CA THR A 176 10.98 5.25 6.87
C THR A 176 11.13 6.09 8.13
N GLY A 177 11.38 7.38 7.94
CA GLY A 177 11.44 8.38 9.01
C GLY A 177 10.48 9.52 8.77
N ILE A 178 10.07 10.19 9.84
CA ILE A 178 9.15 11.33 9.81
C ILE A 178 9.60 12.42 10.76
N ASN A 179 9.43 13.66 10.33
CA ASN A 179 9.45 14.84 11.18
C ASN A 179 8.01 15.37 11.35
N TRP A 180 7.54 15.49 12.59
CA TRP A 180 6.12 15.68 12.95
C TRP A 180 5.68 17.16 13.02
N ASP A 181 6.18 18.02 12.14
CA ASP A 181 6.07 19.49 12.27
C ASP A 181 4.70 20.11 11.91
N PHE A 182 3.75 19.32 11.41
CA PHE A 182 2.43 19.80 10.97
C PHE A 182 1.26 19.36 11.88
N GLY A 183 1.53 19.00 13.15
CA GLY A 183 0.53 18.50 14.10
C GLY A 183 0.82 18.84 15.57
N SER A 184 -0.01 18.31 16.47
CA SER A 184 0.20 18.44 17.93
C SER A 184 1.52 17.81 18.37
N GLU A 185 2.16 18.35 19.42
CA GLU A 185 3.39 17.79 20.01
C GLU A 185 3.24 16.27 20.24
N ARG A 186 3.98 15.47 19.46
CA ARG A 186 3.93 14.00 19.55
C ARG A 186 5.14 13.45 20.31
N SER A 187 4.88 12.39 21.08
CA SER A 187 5.90 11.58 21.76
C SER A 187 6.31 10.33 20.95
N GLY A 188 6.05 10.30 19.63
CA GLY A 188 6.33 9.16 18.76
C GLY A 188 7.79 9.12 18.30
N SER A 189 8.21 7.98 17.72
CA SER A 189 9.53 7.90 17.10
C SER A 189 9.56 8.67 15.79
N ASN A 190 10.67 9.33 15.50
CA ASN A 190 10.95 9.91 14.19
C ASN A 190 11.43 8.85 13.18
N LEU A 191 11.70 7.63 13.65
CA LEU A 191 12.03 6.47 12.84
C LEU A 191 10.89 5.46 12.99
N ILE A 192 10.11 5.29 11.93
CA ILE A 192 8.93 4.40 11.94
C ILE A 192 9.34 2.97 11.57
N GLU A 193 10.27 2.83 10.62
CA GLU A 193 10.75 1.54 10.14
C GLU A 193 12.23 1.63 9.77
N ASN A 194 12.98 0.58 10.10
CA ASN A 194 14.38 0.44 9.72
C ASN A 194 14.77 -1.04 9.76
N TYR A 195 14.75 -1.70 8.61
CA TYR A 195 14.99 -3.13 8.55
C TYR A 195 15.76 -3.53 7.30
N VAL A 196 16.45 -4.66 7.41
CA VAL A 196 16.94 -5.42 6.26
C VAL A 196 15.90 -6.45 5.86
N PHE A 197 15.84 -6.76 4.57
CA PHE A 197 14.94 -7.77 4.06
C PHE A 197 15.63 -8.73 3.10
N TYR A 198 15.02 -9.90 2.95
CA TYR A 198 15.34 -10.87 1.91
C TYR A 198 14.05 -11.28 1.21
N ARG A 199 14.02 -11.19 -0.12
CA ARG A 199 12.90 -11.56 -0.98
C ARG A 199 13.40 -12.50 -2.07
N ASP A 200 12.73 -13.62 -2.26
CA ASP A 200 13.05 -14.54 -3.35
C ASP A 200 11.81 -15.25 -3.88
N LYS A 201 11.90 -15.71 -5.13
CA LYS A 201 10.87 -16.46 -5.82
C LYS A 201 11.44 -17.78 -6.36
N LEU A 202 11.23 -18.84 -5.60
CA LEU A 202 11.66 -20.19 -5.92
C LEU A 202 10.57 -20.91 -6.73
N GLY A 203 10.50 -20.59 -8.02
CA GLY A 203 9.51 -21.14 -8.94
C GLY A 203 8.10 -20.67 -8.62
N LYS A 204 7.31 -21.51 -7.94
CA LYS A 204 5.96 -21.20 -7.47
C LYS A 204 5.91 -20.73 -6.02
N LEU A 205 7.03 -20.76 -5.31
CA LEU A 205 7.12 -20.33 -3.93
C LEU A 205 7.60 -18.88 -3.89
N ASP A 206 6.88 -18.03 -3.17
CA ASP A 206 7.29 -16.67 -2.82
C ASP A 206 7.74 -16.71 -1.34
N LEU A 207 8.93 -16.17 -1.06
CA LEU A 207 9.52 -16.04 0.28
C LEU A 207 9.85 -14.57 0.52
N GLU A 208 9.47 -14.07 1.69
CA GLU A 208 9.92 -12.77 2.15
C GLU A 208 10.22 -12.81 3.65
N ALA A 209 11.36 -12.24 4.05
CA ALA A 209 11.75 -12.11 5.45
C ALA A 209 12.26 -10.69 5.72
N ARG A 210 11.97 -10.17 6.91
CA ARG A 210 12.39 -8.84 7.37
C ARG A 210 12.92 -8.94 8.80
N ALA A 211 13.93 -8.15 9.14
CA ALA A 211 14.43 -8.05 10.50
C ALA A 211 15.01 -6.65 10.78
N GLY A 212 14.70 -6.09 11.93
CA GLY A 212 15.10 -4.74 12.34
C GLY A 212 14.01 -4.06 13.17
N GLU A 213 13.95 -2.74 13.08
CA GLU A 213 12.86 -1.93 13.64
C GLU A 213 11.64 -2.02 12.71
N LEU A 214 10.59 -2.67 13.19
CA LEU A 214 9.33 -2.87 12.47
C LEU A 214 8.24 -2.02 13.10
N GLN A 215 7.31 -1.54 12.28
CA GLN A 215 6.18 -0.76 12.76
C GLN A 215 5.27 -1.60 13.68
N LEU A 216 4.93 -1.07 14.86
CA LEU A 216 3.94 -1.68 15.74
C LEU A 216 2.53 -1.57 15.14
N ARG A 217 1.75 -2.66 15.22
CA ARG A 217 0.35 -2.71 14.78
C ARG A 217 -0.59 -2.29 15.91
N HIS A 218 -1.85 -1.99 15.59
CA HIS A 218 -2.83 -1.72 16.63
C HIS A 218 -3.04 -2.97 17.50
N PRO A 219 -3.09 -2.83 18.83
CA PRO A 219 -3.32 -3.97 19.71
C PRO A 219 -4.64 -4.65 19.31
N GLY A 220 -4.59 -5.95 19.04
CA GLY A 220 -5.77 -6.81 18.98
C GLY A 220 -6.06 -7.36 20.38
N GLY A 221 -7.34 -7.47 20.75
CA GLY A 221 -7.76 -7.97 22.06
C GLY A 221 -8.13 -6.87 23.09
N PRO A 222 -8.59 -7.26 24.28
CA PRO A 222 -9.07 -6.35 25.31
C PRO A 222 -7.90 -5.62 25.96
N VAL A 223 -7.37 -4.60 25.29
CA VAL A 223 -6.63 -3.55 25.97
C VAL A 223 -7.55 -3.00 27.05
N GLU A 224 -7.08 -2.90 28.30
CA GLU A 224 -7.78 -2.12 29.32
C GLU A 224 -8.12 -0.77 28.69
N ARG A 225 -9.41 -0.55 28.39
CA ARG A 225 -9.94 0.63 27.69
C ARG A 225 -9.88 1.88 28.58
N GLY A 226 -8.79 2.05 29.33
CA GLY A 226 -8.49 3.16 30.21
C GLY A 226 -7.47 4.15 29.64
N GLY A 227 -6.85 3.89 28.48
CA GLY A 227 -5.92 4.84 27.87
C GLY A 227 -5.43 4.53 26.44
N ARG A 228 -5.42 5.59 25.61
CA ARG A 228 -4.80 5.77 24.27
C ARG A 228 -4.06 4.55 23.66
N PRO A 229 -4.74 3.64 22.93
CA PRO A 229 -4.11 2.44 22.35
C PRO A 229 -3.58 2.66 20.92
N TYR A 230 -3.24 3.89 20.53
CA TYR A 230 -2.85 4.19 19.14
C TYR A 230 -1.32 4.25 18.98
N HIS A 231 -0.75 3.30 18.24
CA HIS A 231 0.70 3.11 18.04
C HIS A 231 1.26 3.81 16.80
N LEU A 232 0.59 4.87 16.31
CA LEU A 232 1.04 5.55 15.09
C LEU A 232 2.45 6.08 15.23
N GLY A 233 3.30 5.72 14.27
CA GLY A 233 4.70 6.13 14.28
C GLY A 233 5.53 5.50 15.39
N ARG A 234 5.11 4.35 15.94
CA ARG A 234 5.91 3.56 16.86
C ARG A 234 6.49 2.34 16.14
N SER A 235 7.71 2.01 16.51
CA SER A 235 8.44 0.83 16.04
C SER A 235 8.93 0.02 17.23
N GLY A 236 9.32 -1.21 16.96
CA GLY A 236 10.12 -2.00 17.89
C GLY A 236 10.97 -3.03 17.15
N PRO A 237 12.01 -3.57 17.80
CA PRO A 237 12.86 -4.57 17.21
C PRO A 237 12.06 -5.87 17.00
N GLY A 238 12.19 -6.46 15.83
CA GLY A 238 11.40 -7.62 15.46
C GLY A 238 11.82 -8.29 14.16
N TYR A 239 11.03 -9.29 13.77
CA TYR A 239 11.16 -9.96 12.48
C TYR A 239 9.80 -10.42 11.97
N SER A 240 9.69 -10.49 10.65
CA SER A 240 8.51 -10.99 9.94
C SER A 240 8.95 -11.98 8.87
N LEU A 241 8.19 -13.06 8.70
CA LEU A 241 8.41 -14.09 7.71
C LEU A 241 7.11 -14.38 6.98
N TYR A 242 7.15 -14.30 5.65
CA TYR A 242 6.07 -14.70 4.77
C TYR A 242 6.52 -15.85 3.88
N LEU A 243 5.63 -16.84 3.75
CA LEU A 243 5.78 -17.95 2.83
C LEU A 243 4.48 -18.17 2.07
N GLY A 244 4.52 -18.15 0.74
CA GLY A 244 3.33 -18.34 -0.07
C GLY A 244 3.56 -19.08 -1.38
N GLY A 245 2.49 -19.66 -1.90
CA GLY A 245 2.45 -20.30 -3.20
C GLY A 245 1.78 -19.42 -4.25
N ASN A 246 2.25 -19.52 -5.49
CA ASN A 246 1.67 -18.89 -6.67
C ASN A 246 1.23 -19.94 -7.68
N TRP A 247 -0.04 -19.90 -8.06
CA TRP A 247 -0.61 -20.76 -9.09
C TRP A 247 -1.54 -19.98 -10.02
N ARG A 248 -1.16 -19.89 -11.30
CA ARG A 248 -1.95 -19.26 -12.37
C ARG A 248 -2.43 -17.84 -12.03
N GLY A 249 -1.58 -17.06 -11.35
CA GLY A 249 -1.87 -15.67 -11.00
C GLY A 249 -2.63 -15.49 -9.66
N TYR A 250 -3.05 -16.58 -9.04
CA TYR A 250 -3.47 -16.62 -7.65
C TYR A 250 -2.27 -16.80 -6.74
N LYS A 251 -2.20 -16.05 -5.64
CA LYS A 251 -1.23 -16.30 -4.57
C LYS A 251 -1.97 -16.57 -3.26
N ALA A 252 -1.43 -17.46 -2.46
CA ALA A 252 -1.86 -17.65 -1.08
C ALA A 252 -0.64 -17.87 -0.20
N GLY A 253 -0.62 -17.31 1.01
CA GLY A 253 0.52 -17.48 1.89
C GLY A 253 0.21 -17.14 3.34
N LEU A 254 1.19 -17.43 4.18
CA LEU A 254 1.13 -17.27 5.62
C LEU A 254 2.20 -16.28 6.07
N LEU A 255 1.83 -15.44 7.03
CA LEU A 255 2.72 -14.53 7.76
C LEU A 255 2.93 -15.06 9.18
N TYR A 256 4.15 -14.94 9.67
CA TYR A 256 4.48 -14.95 11.08
C TYR A 256 5.29 -13.70 11.40
N GLU A 257 4.97 -13.03 12.49
CA GLU A 257 5.64 -11.81 12.91
C GLU A 257 5.81 -11.78 14.43
N SER A 258 6.93 -11.24 14.89
CA SER A 258 7.20 -11.02 16.31
C SER A 258 7.96 -9.70 16.48
N ILE A 259 7.34 -8.75 17.18
CA ILE A 259 7.87 -7.42 17.45
C ILE A 259 7.86 -7.19 18.96
N GLU A 260 8.92 -6.61 19.48
CA GLU A 260 9.00 -6.19 20.89
C GLU A 260 8.31 -4.83 21.07
N ASP A 261 7.40 -4.73 22.05
CA ASP A 261 6.77 -3.45 22.41
C ASP A 261 7.39 -2.91 23.71
N GLU A 262 8.31 -1.96 23.55
CA GLU A 262 9.01 -1.31 24.67
C GLU A 262 8.06 -0.65 25.69
N LYS A 263 6.82 -0.29 25.30
CA LYS A 263 5.88 0.35 26.23
C LYS A 263 5.27 -0.65 27.22
N TYR A 264 5.13 -1.92 26.83
CA TYR A 264 4.43 -2.91 27.63
C TYR A 264 5.34 -4.05 28.11
N ASP A 265 6.62 -4.07 27.73
CA ASP A 265 7.56 -5.18 28.03
C ASP A 265 6.96 -6.55 27.61
N GLU A 266 6.27 -6.53 26.46
CA GLU A 266 5.57 -7.68 25.89
C GLU A 266 5.91 -7.83 24.41
N ARG A 267 5.73 -9.04 23.87
CA ARG A 267 5.93 -9.31 22.44
C ARG A 267 4.60 -9.33 21.71
N ASP A 268 4.42 -8.43 20.75
CA ASP A 268 3.34 -8.51 19.77
C ASP A 268 3.71 -9.59 18.75
N THR A 269 3.11 -10.78 18.91
CA THR A 269 3.34 -11.92 18.02
C THR A 269 2.08 -12.18 17.23
N ARG A 270 2.20 -12.23 15.90
CA ARG A 270 1.06 -12.32 15.00
C ARG A 270 1.22 -13.39 13.95
N THR A 271 0.09 -13.91 13.50
CA THR A 271 0.02 -14.76 12.31
C THR A 271 -0.96 -14.18 11.32
N GLY A 272 -0.69 -14.38 10.03
CA GLY A 272 -1.54 -13.84 8.97
C GLY A 272 -1.74 -14.79 7.80
N ILE A 273 -2.83 -14.57 7.07
CA ILE A 273 -3.18 -15.27 5.84
C ILE A 273 -3.40 -14.22 4.76
N MET A 274 -2.73 -14.37 3.62
CA MET A 274 -2.97 -13.53 2.45
C MET A 274 -3.46 -14.37 1.28
N VAL A 275 -4.45 -13.84 0.55
CA VAL A 275 -4.87 -14.32 -0.76
C VAL A 275 -4.80 -13.17 -1.76
N ARG A 276 -4.07 -13.37 -2.87
CA ARG A 276 -4.03 -12.45 -4.01
C ARG A 276 -4.76 -13.08 -5.20
N PHE A 277 -5.85 -12.49 -5.66
CA PHE A 277 -6.73 -13.06 -6.69
C PHE A 277 -6.29 -12.70 -8.10
N ALA A 278 -6.26 -13.66 -9.03
CA ALA A 278 -5.95 -13.37 -10.43
C ALA A 278 -6.94 -12.36 -11.06
N PHE A 279 -6.48 -11.64 -12.09
CA PHE A 279 -7.37 -10.81 -12.91
C PHE A 279 -8.39 -11.69 -13.63
N SER A 280 -9.67 -11.46 -13.36
CA SER A 280 -10.79 -12.24 -13.87
C SER A 280 -12.06 -11.39 -13.93
N LYS A 281 -13.09 -11.85 -14.65
CA LYS A 281 -14.38 -11.16 -14.70
C LYS A 281 -15.05 -11.03 -13.32
N ILE A 282 -14.80 -11.97 -12.40
CA ILE A 282 -15.35 -11.93 -11.04
C ILE A 282 -14.66 -10.82 -10.25
N THR A 283 -13.32 -10.81 -10.26
CA THR A 283 -12.55 -9.76 -9.56
C THR A 283 -12.79 -8.38 -10.15
N GLU A 284 -13.02 -8.29 -11.46
CA GLU A 284 -13.46 -7.08 -12.16
C GLU A 284 -14.85 -6.60 -11.68
N LEU A 285 -15.83 -7.50 -11.59
CA LEU A 285 -17.18 -7.16 -11.12
C LEU A 285 -17.13 -6.60 -9.70
N LEU A 286 -16.43 -7.29 -8.78
CA LEU A 286 -16.24 -6.85 -7.40
C LEU A 286 -15.47 -5.53 -7.34
N GLY A 287 -14.43 -5.37 -8.17
CA GLY A 287 -13.64 -4.14 -8.22
C GLY A 287 -14.39 -2.93 -8.78
N LYS A 288 -15.31 -3.11 -9.74
CA LYS A 288 -16.11 -2.02 -10.34
C LYS A 288 -16.98 -1.27 -9.36
N VAL A 289 -17.62 -2.00 -8.45
CA VAL A 289 -18.39 -1.43 -7.34
C VAL A 289 -17.54 -1.23 -6.09
N ARG A 290 -16.25 -1.53 -6.20
CA ARG A 290 -15.28 -1.49 -5.13
C ARG A 290 -15.79 -2.23 -3.88
N PHE A 291 -16.25 -3.46 -4.09
CA PHE A 291 -16.84 -4.31 -3.06
C PHE A 291 -15.82 -4.74 -2.00
N ASP A 292 -16.29 -4.77 -0.76
CA ASP A 292 -15.66 -5.42 0.38
C ASP A 292 -16.74 -6.09 1.23
N TYR A 293 -16.39 -7.19 1.90
CA TYR A 293 -17.24 -7.78 2.93
C TYR A 293 -16.76 -7.26 4.28
N THR A 294 -17.54 -6.48 5.00
CA THR A 294 -17.12 -6.03 6.33
C THR A 294 -17.48 -7.07 7.35
N ARG A 295 -16.62 -7.23 8.36
CA ARG A 295 -16.81 -8.24 9.41
C ARG A 295 -16.97 -7.63 10.80
N SER A 296 -16.73 -6.32 10.93
CA SER A 296 -16.95 -5.58 12.18
C SER A 296 -17.44 -4.14 11.88
N PRO A 297 -18.76 -3.93 11.76
CA PRO A 297 -19.81 -4.94 11.91
C PRO A 297 -20.07 -5.68 10.57
N GLU A 298 -20.73 -6.84 10.62
CA GLU A 298 -20.89 -7.74 9.45
C GLU A 298 -21.84 -7.18 8.38
N GLY A 299 -21.35 -6.99 7.16
CA GLY A 299 -22.15 -6.40 6.11
C GLY A 299 -21.44 -6.38 4.76
N PHE A 300 -22.13 -5.83 3.76
CA PHE A 300 -21.54 -5.60 2.45
C PHE A 300 -21.25 -4.12 2.28
N VAL A 301 -20.01 -3.81 1.95
CA VAL A 301 -19.61 -2.44 1.65
C VAL A 301 -19.23 -2.33 0.18
N ALA A 302 -19.65 -1.24 -0.43
CA ALA A 302 -19.26 -0.86 -1.76
C ALA A 302 -18.92 0.62 -1.78
N HIS A 303 -17.92 1.00 -2.57
CA HIS A 303 -17.58 2.39 -2.80
C HIS A 303 -17.92 2.74 -4.25
N ILE A 304 -19.10 3.31 -4.44
CA ILE A 304 -19.70 3.47 -5.76
C ILE A 304 -19.04 4.68 -6.45
N PRO A 305 -18.37 4.49 -7.61
CA PRO A 305 -17.85 5.61 -8.39
C PRO A 305 -19.02 6.39 -8.99
N LEU A 306 -19.05 7.70 -8.73
CA LEU A 306 -20.08 8.61 -9.24
C LEU A 306 -19.58 9.32 -10.50
N LEU A 307 -18.39 9.93 -10.40
CA LEU A 307 -17.74 10.66 -11.49
C LEU A 307 -16.25 10.38 -11.47
N LYS A 308 -15.63 10.52 -12.63
CA LYS A 308 -14.17 10.44 -12.78
C LYS A 308 -13.75 11.32 -13.94
N GLY A 309 -12.52 11.80 -13.89
CA GLY A 309 -11.96 12.59 -14.97
C GLY A 309 -10.43 12.55 -14.96
N ARG A 310 -9.87 13.09 -16.03
CA ARG A 310 -8.43 13.33 -16.16
C ARG A 310 -8.16 14.79 -15.85
N LEU A 311 -6.96 15.06 -15.36
CA LEU A 311 -6.42 16.41 -15.18
C LEU A 311 -5.36 16.65 -16.25
N GLY A 312 -5.25 17.89 -16.74
CA GLY A 312 -4.25 18.30 -17.73
C GLY A 312 -4.51 17.81 -19.16
N ASP A 313 -3.45 17.72 -19.95
CA ASP A 313 -3.47 17.35 -21.37
C ASP A 313 -3.19 15.86 -21.57
N ILE A 314 -4.11 15.03 -21.05
CA ILE A 314 -4.09 13.58 -21.28
C ILE A 314 -5.18 13.21 -22.26
N ARG A 315 -4.79 12.70 -23.43
CA ARG A 315 -5.71 12.35 -24.51
C ARG A 315 -6.34 10.97 -24.33
N GLU A 316 -7.51 10.78 -24.94
CA GLU A 316 -8.17 9.47 -25.04
C GLU A 316 -7.53 8.58 -26.09
N GLU A 317 -7.15 9.16 -27.22
CA GLU A 317 -6.58 8.44 -28.35
C GLU A 317 -5.31 9.14 -28.86
N PRO A 318 -4.35 8.36 -29.41
CA PRO A 318 -3.18 8.95 -30.05
C PRO A 318 -3.56 9.67 -31.35
N PRO A 319 -2.83 10.73 -31.75
CA PRO A 319 -3.00 11.32 -33.08
C PRO A 319 -2.70 10.30 -34.20
N GLU A 320 -3.37 10.45 -35.35
CA GLU A 320 -3.26 9.52 -36.49
C GLU A 320 -1.82 9.39 -37.03
N ASN A 321 -1.02 10.45 -36.98
CA ASN A 321 0.36 10.51 -37.47
C ASN A 321 1.42 10.46 -36.35
N ALA A 322 1.08 9.89 -35.19
CA ALA A 322 1.98 9.82 -34.05
C ALA A 322 2.54 8.41 -33.82
N GLU A 323 3.79 8.33 -33.39
CA GLU A 323 4.46 7.08 -33.02
C GLU A 323 4.63 6.96 -31.52
N LEU A 324 4.49 5.73 -31.00
CA LEU A 324 4.71 5.41 -29.59
C LEU A 324 6.21 5.43 -29.31
N VAL A 325 6.65 6.37 -28.46
CA VAL A 325 8.07 6.56 -28.12
C VAL A 325 8.42 6.13 -26.71
N GLY A 326 7.43 5.89 -25.84
CA GLY A 326 7.67 5.41 -24.49
C GLY A 326 6.39 5.06 -23.73
N GLU A 327 6.56 4.37 -22.61
CA GLU A 327 5.46 4.03 -21.71
C GLU A 327 5.89 4.12 -20.24
N ILE A 328 4.94 4.45 -19.38
CA ILE A 328 5.01 4.24 -17.94
C ILE A 328 3.86 3.31 -17.53
N LYS A 329 4.19 2.18 -16.90
CA LYS A 329 3.22 1.29 -16.28
C LYS A 329 3.02 1.70 -14.82
N ALA A 330 1.77 1.82 -14.42
CA ALA A 330 1.40 2.18 -13.07
C ALA A 330 0.31 1.28 -12.52
N GLU A 331 0.30 1.14 -11.20
CA GLU A 331 -0.75 0.47 -10.45
C GLU A 331 -1.38 1.45 -9.47
N ARG A 332 -2.69 1.63 -9.57
CA ARG A 332 -3.48 2.38 -8.60
C ARG A 332 -4.00 1.43 -7.55
N VAL A 333 -3.86 1.83 -6.30
CA VAL A 333 -4.21 1.02 -5.15
C VAL A 333 -5.17 1.79 -4.25
N THR A 334 -6.11 1.06 -3.71
CA THR A 334 -7.03 1.51 -2.69
C THR A 334 -7.23 0.36 -1.72
N THR A 335 -7.18 0.64 -0.43
CA THR A 335 -7.38 -0.37 0.61
C THR A 335 -8.59 -0.03 1.47
N TYR A 336 -9.16 -1.07 2.06
CA TYR A 336 -10.29 -1.00 2.96
C TYR A 336 -9.87 -1.27 4.38
N TRP A 337 -10.42 -0.50 5.31
CA TRP A 337 -10.41 -0.85 6.72
C TRP A 337 -11.45 -1.93 7.02
N GLN A 338 -11.39 -2.55 8.21
CA GLN A 338 -12.29 -3.65 8.62
C GLN A 338 -13.80 -3.31 8.53
N ASN A 339 -14.13 -2.01 8.63
CA ASN A 339 -15.47 -1.48 8.51
C ASN A 339 -15.83 -1.04 7.08
N GLY A 340 -15.01 -1.39 6.09
CA GLY A 340 -15.22 -1.17 4.67
C GLY A 340 -14.94 0.26 4.20
N GLN A 341 -14.43 1.13 5.07
CA GLN A 341 -14.07 2.47 4.65
C GLN A 341 -12.74 2.48 3.89
N SER A 342 -12.71 3.23 2.79
CA SER A 342 -11.50 3.48 2.03
C SER A 342 -11.13 4.97 2.13
N ARG A 343 -10.06 5.25 2.87
CA ARG A 343 -9.60 6.62 3.15
C ARG A 343 -8.25 6.93 2.51
N ASN A 344 -7.89 6.15 1.51
CA ASN A 344 -6.62 6.26 0.84
C ASN A 344 -6.74 5.98 -0.65
N TYR A 345 -5.78 6.55 -1.39
CA TYR A 345 -5.62 6.35 -2.80
C TYR A 345 -4.19 6.62 -3.20
N TYR A 346 -3.54 5.63 -3.83
CA TYR A 346 -2.15 5.73 -4.25
C TYR A 346 -1.98 5.28 -5.69
N GLU A 347 -1.00 5.85 -6.38
CA GLU A 347 -0.54 5.35 -7.67
C GLU A 347 0.95 5.02 -7.58
N HIS A 348 1.31 3.78 -7.88
CA HIS A 348 2.68 3.31 -7.94
C HIS A 348 3.15 3.30 -9.39
N ARG A 349 4.24 4.01 -9.70
CA ARG A 349 4.88 3.96 -11.03
C ARG A 349 5.86 2.80 -11.04
N LEU A 350 5.50 1.72 -11.71
CA LEU A 350 6.16 0.42 -11.56
C LEU A 350 7.36 0.27 -12.50
N SER A 351 7.21 0.71 -13.75
CA SER A 351 8.25 0.56 -14.77
C SER A 351 8.04 1.56 -15.89
N HIS A 352 9.10 1.77 -16.66
CA HIS A 352 9.07 2.60 -17.85
C HIS A 352 9.99 2.07 -18.95
N TRP A 353 9.74 2.51 -20.18
CA TRP A 353 10.68 2.37 -21.29
C TRP A 353 10.53 3.56 -22.24
N GLY A 354 11.58 3.82 -23.04
CA GLY A 354 11.57 4.87 -24.04
C GLY A 354 11.58 6.28 -23.45
N GLU A 355 11.04 7.23 -24.21
CA GLU A 355 10.98 8.64 -23.84
C GLU A 355 9.72 8.96 -23.03
N THR A 356 9.90 9.36 -21.77
CA THR A 356 8.80 9.72 -20.87
C THR A 356 9.04 11.13 -20.32
N GLY A 357 8.32 12.14 -20.83
CA GLY A 357 8.35 13.52 -20.31
C GLY A 357 9.04 14.59 -21.17
N GLY A 358 9.09 14.43 -22.49
CA GLY A 358 9.55 15.47 -23.42
C GLY A 358 8.47 16.52 -23.71
N GLN A 359 8.86 17.78 -23.99
CA GLN A 359 7.92 18.87 -24.30
C GLN A 359 7.03 18.58 -25.52
N ASP A 360 7.52 17.76 -26.45
CA ASP A 360 6.81 17.40 -27.69
C ASP A 360 6.09 16.04 -27.58
N THR A 361 5.96 15.49 -26.38
CA THR A 361 5.30 14.19 -26.17
C THR A 361 3.83 14.37 -25.80
N ILE A 362 2.96 13.65 -26.52
CA ILE A 362 1.53 13.58 -26.26
C ILE A 362 1.26 12.35 -25.40
N VAL A 363 0.54 12.53 -24.30
CA VAL A 363 0.28 11.44 -23.34
C VAL A 363 -1.14 10.90 -23.52
N VAL A 364 -1.25 9.58 -23.67
CA VAL A 364 -2.52 8.84 -23.69
C VAL A 364 -2.54 7.89 -22.50
N ALA A 365 -3.62 7.92 -21.71
CA ALA A 365 -3.75 7.04 -20.55
C ALA A 365 -4.72 5.88 -20.83
N GLU A 366 -4.19 4.65 -20.88
CA GLU A 366 -4.98 3.42 -20.93
C GLU A 366 -5.26 2.91 -19.52
N THR A 367 -6.51 3.03 -19.08
CA THR A 367 -6.94 2.63 -17.74
C THR A 367 -7.77 1.36 -17.80
N LYS A 368 -7.33 0.30 -17.11
CA LYS A 368 -8.11 -0.95 -16.96
C LYS A 368 -9.18 -0.79 -15.85
N PRO A 369 -10.20 -1.66 -15.79
CA PRO A 369 -11.13 -1.66 -14.67
C PRO A 369 -10.43 -1.90 -13.32
N TRP A 370 -11.07 -1.47 -12.24
CA TRP A 370 -10.68 -1.87 -10.89
C TRP A 370 -10.96 -3.35 -10.67
N HIS A 371 -10.09 -4.01 -9.90
CA HIS A 371 -10.23 -5.42 -9.52
C HIS A 371 -9.99 -5.59 -8.02
N LEU A 372 -10.79 -6.45 -7.37
CA LEU A 372 -10.43 -7.00 -6.06
C LEU A 372 -9.17 -7.83 -6.21
N ARG A 373 -8.10 -7.46 -5.49
CA ARG A 373 -6.76 -8.01 -5.73
C ARG A 373 -6.17 -8.73 -4.54
N VAL A 374 -6.31 -8.21 -3.32
CA VAL A 374 -5.72 -8.81 -2.13
C VAL A 374 -6.72 -8.83 -0.99
N GLU A 375 -6.68 -9.90 -0.21
CA GLU A 375 -7.20 -9.98 1.16
C GLU A 375 -6.03 -10.43 2.02
N ALA A 376 -5.57 -9.59 2.95
CA ALA A 376 -4.44 -9.88 3.83
C ALA A 376 -4.88 -9.71 5.28
N LEU A 377 -5.08 -10.83 5.97
CA LEU A 377 -5.60 -10.89 7.33
C LEU A 377 -4.46 -11.22 8.29
N VAL A 378 -4.43 -10.57 9.46
CA VAL A 378 -3.40 -10.75 10.50
C VAL A 378 -4.05 -10.69 11.87
N SER A 379 -3.69 -11.60 12.77
CA SER A 379 -4.30 -11.74 14.10
C SER A 379 -3.22 -11.84 15.18
N PRO A 380 -3.45 -11.34 16.41
CA PRO A 380 -2.54 -11.49 17.56
C PRO A 380 -2.43 -12.94 18.07
N HIS A 381 -3.16 -13.86 17.45
CA HIS A 381 -3.17 -15.27 17.83
C HIS A 381 -2.10 -16.05 17.05
N THR A 382 -1.35 -16.91 17.74
CA THR A 382 -0.20 -17.63 17.16
C THR A 382 -0.43 -19.12 16.97
N SER A 383 -1.45 -19.69 17.61
CA SER A 383 -1.85 -21.08 17.50
C SER A 383 -3.31 -21.19 17.09
N VAL A 384 -3.58 -22.01 16.08
CA VAL A 384 -4.94 -22.41 15.67
C VAL A 384 -4.98 -23.92 15.71
N THR A 385 -5.16 -24.49 16.90
CA THR A 385 -5.15 -25.94 17.14
C THR A 385 -6.53 -26.52 17.42
N SER A 386 -7.51 -25.65 17.71
CA SER A 386 -8.92 -26.00 17.92
C SER A 386 -9.86 -25.11 17.08
N TRP A 387 -11.12 -25.49 17.00
CA TRP A 387 -12.14 -24.69 16.30
C TRP A 387 -12.46 -23.40 17.05
N GLU A 388 -12.39 -23.44 18.38
CA GLU A 388 -12.54 -22.29 19.27
C GLU A 388 -11.41 -21.28 19.04
N GLU A 389 -10.14 -21.74 19.02
CA GLU A 389 -9.00 -20.89 18.69
C GLU A 389 -9.09 -20.33 17.26
N ALA A 390 -9.62 -21.10 16.30
CA ALA A 390 -9.86 -20.60 14.95
C ALA A 390 -10.89 -19.47 14.93
N LYS A 391 -11.93 -19.55 15.77
CA LYS A 391 -12.93 -18.48 15.92
C LYS A 391 -12.35 -17.25 16.59
N GLU A 392 -11.50 -17.41 17.60
CA GLU A 392 -10.81 -16.29 18.27
C GLU A 392 -9.81 -15.61 17.33
N TRP A 393 -9.03 -16.41 16.59
CA TRP A 393 -8.16 -15.91 15.53
C TRP A 393 -8.96 -15.08 14.53
N GLU A 394 -10.10 -15.61 14.09
CA GLU A 394 -10.98 -14.96 13.14
C GLU A 394 -11.64 -13.70 13.72
N SER A 395 -12.06 -13.70 14.99
CA SER A 395 -12.70 -12.54 15.61
C SER A 395 -11.75 -11.36 15.78
N ASP A 396 -10.48 -11.65 16.10
CA ASP A 396 -9.49 -10.63 16.43
C ASP A 396 -8.59 -10.25 15.26
N ARG A 397 -8.73 -10.94 14.12
CA ARG A 397 -7.98 -10.59 12.91
C ARG A 397 -8.29 -9.17 12.46
N GLN A 398 -7.28 -8.58 11.87
CA GLN A 398 -7.26 -7.29 11.23
C GLN A 398 -6.73 -7.46 9.81
N GLY A 399 -6.79 -6.40 9.02
CA GLY A 399 -6.05 -6.34 7.77
C GLY A 399 -6.92 -5.97 6.57
N PRO A 400 -6.30 -5.36 5.54
CA PRO A 400 -7.05 -4.72 4.49
C PRO A 400 -7.47 -5.68 3.38
N ALA A 401 -8.64 -5.42 2.80
CA ALA A 401 -8.91 -5.75 1.42
C ALA A 401 -8.28 -4.67 0.51
N GLN A 402 -7.68 -5.08 -0.60
CA GLN A 402 -7.05 -4.19 -1.57
C GLN A 402 -7.71 -4.31 -2.94
N LEU A 403 -8.05 -3.15 -3.50
CA LEU A 403 -8.40 -3.00 -4.90
C LEU A 403 -7.22 -2.45 -5.68
N THR A 404 -7.11 -2.93 -6.92
CA THR A 404 -6.06 -2.54 -7.85
C THR A 404 -6.67 -2.13 -9.19
N GLN A 405 -6.13 -1.06 -9.78
CA GLN A 405 -6.41 -0.67 -11.16
C GLN A 405 -5.09 -0.48 -11.92
N LEU A 406 -4.92 -1.21 -13.01
CA LEU A 406 -3.75 -1.09 -13.88
C LEU A 406 -3.91 0.10 -14.83
N VAL A 407 -2.83 0.86 -15.01
CA VAL A 407 -2.79 2.02 -15.90
C VAL A 407 -1.51 2.00 -16.71
N THR A 408 -1.61 2.33 -17.98
CA THR A 408 -0.45 2.53 -18.85
C THR A 408 -0.52 3.92 -19.46
N TYR A 409 0.48 4.74 -19.18
CA TYR A 409 0.64 6.05 -19.80
C TYR A 409 1.56 5.87 -21.00
N LYS A 410 1.03 6.11 -22.18
CA LYS A 410 1.71 5.97 -23.45
C LYS A 410 2.09 7.34 -23.98
N PHE A 411 3.34 7.48 -24.40
CA PHE A 411 3.91 8.74 -24.89
C PHE A 411 4.09 8.66 -26.39
N TYR A 412 3.55 9.63 -27.10
CA TYR A 412 3.56 9.69 -28.55
C TYR A 412 4.29 10.94 -29.05
N LYS A 413 4.98 10.83 -30.18
CA LYS A 413 5.50 11.98 -30.93
C LYS A 413 4.89 12.02 -32.31
N VAL A 414 4.52 13.23 -32.75
CA VAL A 414 4.06 13.44 -34.13
C VAL A 414 5.27 13.32 -35.06
N LYS A 415 5.13 12.54 -36.13
CA LYS A 415 6.15 12.51 -37.18
C LYS A 415 6.12 13.85 -37.91
N ASN A 416 7.24 14.57 -37.87
CA ASN A 416 7.46 15.69 -38.78
C ASN A 416 7.91 15.08 -40.11
N ASP A 417 7.09 15.23 -41.15
CA ASP A 417 7.45 14.88 -42.52
C ASP A 417 8.55 15.80 -43.08
#